data_AF-A0A650MFC6-F1
#
_entry.id   AF-A0A650MFC6-F1
#
_cell.length_a   1.000
_cell.length_b   1.000
_cell.length_c   1.000
_cell.angle_alpha   90.00
_cell.angle_beta   90.00
_cell.angle_gamma   90.00
#
_symmetry.space_group_name_H-M   'P 1'
#
loop_
_entity.id
_entity.type
_entity.pdbx_description
1 polymer ?
#
loop_
_entity_poly.entity_id
_entity_poly.type
_entity_poly.pdbx_seq_one_letter_code
_entity_poly.pdbx_strand_id
1 'polypeptide(L)'
;MKYINGVLSKFRGEKTKPLFTTSEAREIAHKLNIDFSKEKFDLNQFTMGLNVELEHGTKFPNTNVTNDDPILTGKIALAHLMEFPDYYTRLKKLESEASAYWKTK
;
A
#
# COMPACT_ATOMS: atom_id res chain seq x y z
N MET A 1 -8.27 -27.60 1.14
CA MET A 1 -8.55 -26.41 1.97
C MET A 1 -7.69 -26.48 3.24
N LYS A 2 -6.42 -26.06 3.18
CA LYS A 2 -5.51 -25.93 4.36
C LYS A 2 -4.14 -25.25 4.12
N TYR A 3 -3.80 -24.75 2.93
CA TYR A 3 -2.40 -24.38 2.61
C TYR A 3 -2.06 -22.88 2.46
N ILE A 4 -3.01 -21.94 2.65
CA ILE A 4 -2.77 -20.53 2.25
C ILE A 4 -2.52 -19.58 3.45
N ASN A 5 -2.75 -20.02 4.68
CA ASN A 5 -2.57 -19.16 5.87
C ASN A 5 -1.11 -18.98 6.31
N GLY A 6 -0.18 -19.85 5.88
CA GLY A 6 1.22 -19.80 6.29
C GLY A 6 2.11 -18.84 5.49
N VAL A 7 1.72 -18.51 4.26
CA VAL A 7 2.59 -17.77 3.34
C VAL A 7 2.69 -16.29 3.74
N LEU A 8 1.58 -15.65 4.10
CA LEU A 8 1.58 -14.22 4.43
C LEU A 8 2.05 -13.88 5.85
N SER A 9 1.95 -14.81 6.82
CA SER A 9 2.47 -14.56 8.18
C SER A 9 4.00 -14.58 8.26
N LYS A 10 4.68 -15.11 7.24
CA LYS A 10 6.16 -15.16 7.18
C LYS A 10 6.83 -13.88 6.67
N PHE A 11 6.09 -12.90 6.14
CA PHE A 11 6.71 -11.81 5.38
C PHE A 11 7.15 -10.57 6.17
N ARG A 12 6.93 -10.46 7.48
CA ARG A 12 7.31 -9.24 8.23
C ARG A 12 8.11 -9.47 9.52
N GLY A 13 8.98 -10.48 9.49
CA GLY A 13 9.98 -10.74 10.55
C GLY A 13 11.30 -9.96 10.39
N GLU A 14 11.48 -9.15 9.35
CA GLU A 14 12.76 -8.46 9.08
C GLU A 14 12.68 -6.94 9.28
N LYS A 15 13.68 -6.41 10.00
CA LYS A 15 13.78 -5.02 10.48
C LYS A 15 14.01 -3.97 9.36
N THR A 16 14.16 -4.39 8.11
CA THR A 16 14.33 -3.52 6.93
C THR A 16 13.27 -3.91 5.92
N LYS A 17 12.13 -3.22 5.93
CA LYS A 17 10.94 -3.68 5.18
C LYS A 17 11.14 -3.50 3.67
N PRO A 18 11.13 -4.59 2.87
CA PRO A 18 11.03 -4.47 1.43
C PRO A 18 9.69 -3.82 1.06
N LEU A 19 9.71 -3.09 -0.06
CA LEU A 19 8.50 -2.65 -0.74
C LEU A 19 7.71 -3.88 -1.20
N PHE A 20 6.39 -3.80 -1.21
CA PHE A 20 5.54 -4.80 -1.82
C PHE A 20 5.82 -4.87 -3.32
N THR A 21 6.06 -6.08 -3.79
CA THR A 21 6.08 -6.42 -5.21
C THR A 21 4.67 -6.40 -5.80
N THR A 22 4.56 -6.28 -7.12
CA THR A 22 3.28 -6.40 -7.83
C THR A 22 2.59 -7.76 -7.60
N SER A 23 3.36 -8.82 -7.33
CA SER A 23 2.79 -10.14 -7.01
C SER A 23 2.12 -10.14 -5.64
N GLU A 24 2.79 -9.62 -4.62
CA GLU A 24 2.21 -9.49 -3.27
C GLU A 24 0.99 -8.56 -3.28
N ALA A 25 1.07 -7.46 -4.04
CA ALA A 25 -0.06 -6.56 -4.23
C ALA A 25 -1.28 -7.28 -4.84
N ARG A 26 -1.06 -8.18 -5.81
CA ARG A 26 -2.13 -9.01 -6.39
C ARG A 26 -2.73 -9.98 -5.36
N GLU A 27 -1.92 -10.60 -4.51
CA GLU A 27 -2.42 -11.47 -3.44
C GLU A 27 -3.24 -10.71 -2.40
N ILE A 28 -2.80 -9.51 -2.02
CA ILE A 28 -3.52 -8.63 -1.10
C ILE A 28 -4.84 -8.19 -1.74
N ALA A 29 -4.83 -7.79 -3.02
CA ALA A 29 -6.03 -7.40 -3.76
C ALA A 29 -7.05 -8.54 -3.81
N HIS A 30 -6.60 -9.77 -4.07
CA HIS A 30 -7.45 -10.96 -4.03
C HIS A 30 -8.07 -11.17 -2.65
N LYS A 31 -7.30 -11.01 -1.55
CA LYS A 31 -7.82 -11.11 -0.18
C LYS A 31 -8.83 -10.01 0.18
N LEU A 32 -8.72 -8.85 -0.46
CA LEU A 32 -9.67 -7.74 -0.32
C LEU A 32 -10.87 -7.84 -1.27
N ASN A 33 -10.95 -8.91 -2.08
CA ASN A 33 -11.98 -9.12 -3.10
C ASN A 33 -12.03 -8.00 -4.15
N ILE A 34 -10.88 -7.41 -4.49
CA ILE A 34 -10.78 -6.41 -5.55
C ILE A 34 -10.78 -7.12 -6.91
N ASP A 35 -11.74 -6.75 -7.76
CA ASP A 35 -11.82 -7.20 -9.14
C ASP A 35 -11.47 -6.05 -10.07
N PHE A 36 -10.20 -5.99 -10.49
CA PHE A 36 -9.70 -4.91 -11.36
C PHE A 36 -10.43 -4.80 -12.71
N SER A 37 -11.20 -5.80 -13.14
CA SER A 37 -12.05 -5.69 -14.34
C SER A 37 -13.30 -4.84 -14.12
N LYS A 38 -13.69 -4.64 -12.86
CA LYS A 38 -14.85 -3.83 -12.42
C LYS A 38 -14.44 -2.49 -11.84
N GLU A 39 -13.17 -2.33 -11.49
CA GLU A 39 -12.63 -1.10 -10.93
C GLU A 39 -12.18 -0.11 -12.01
N LYS A 40 -12.10 1.17 -11.64
CA LYS A 40 -11.58 2.23 -12.51
C LYS A 40 -10.06 2.41 -12.42
N PHE A 41 -9.41 1.75 -11.45
CA PHE A 41 -7.97 1.75 -11.23
C PHE A 41 -7.39 0.37 -11.52
N ASP A 42 -6.07 0.31 -11.73
CA ASP A 42 -5.37 -0.93 -12.06
C ASP A 42 -4.50 -1.44 -10.89
N LEU A 43 -3.90 -2.61 -11.11
CA LEU A 43 -2.98 -3.21 -10.14
C LEU A 43 -1.75 -2.31 -9.88
N ASN A 44 -1.35 -1.47 -10.83
CA ASN A 44 -0.20 -0.58 -10.64
C ASN A 44 -0.54 0.51 -9.62
N GLN A 45 -1.69 1.16 -9.74
CA GLN A 45 -2.18 2.13 -8.74
C GLN A 45 -2.29 1.49 -7.36
N PHE A 46 -2.83 0.27 -7.28
CA PHE A 46 -2.93 -0.44 -6.00
C PHE A 46 -1.55 -0.80 -5.41
N THR A 47 -0.61 -1.22 -6.26
CA THR A 47 0.78 -1.52 -5.83
C THR A 47 1.52 -0.27 -5.36
N MET A 48 1.34 0.86 -6.06
CA MET A 48 1.87 2.16 -5.63
C MET A 48 1.29 2.51 -4.25
N GLY A 49 -0.02 2.37 -4.09
CA GLY A 49 -0.69 2.64 -2.83
C GLY A 49 -0.19 1.81 -1.67
N LEU A 50 -0.14 0.49 -1.82
CA LEU A 50 0.40 -0.39 -0.78
C LEU A 50 1.78 0.02 -0.27
N ASN A 51 2.62 0.54 -1.17
CA ASN A 51 3.97 0.98 -0.82
C ASN A 51 4.00 2.36 -0.13
N VAL A 52 3.15 3.28 -0.57
CA VAL A 52 2.97 4.60 0.08
C VAL A 52 2.37 4.42 1.47
N GLU A 53 1.33 3.59 1.60
CA GLU A 53 0.62 3.43 2.87
C GLU A 53 1.44 2.74 3.99
N LEU A 54 2.65 2.25 3.69
CA LEU A 54 3.60 1.83 4.72
C LEU A 54 4.02 2.97 5.66
N GLU A 55 3.80 4.21 5.26
CA GLU A 55 3.95 5.38 6.12
C GLU A 55 3.02 5.36 7.34
N HIS A 56 1.85 4.73 7.22
CA HIS A 56 0.89 4.54 8.32
C HIS A 56 1.19 3.32 9.21
N GLY A 57 2.32 2.66 8.96
CA GLY A 57 2.81 1.52 9.73
C GLY A 57 3.96 1.90 10.66
N THR A 58 4.96 1.03 10.78
CA THR A 58 6.06 1.19 11.75
C THR A 58 7.05 2.30 11.41
N LYS A 59 6.92 2.95 10.23
CA LYS A 59 7.79 4.06 9.82
C LYS A 59 7.72 5.23 10.80
N PHE A 60 6.53 5.56 11.28
CA PHE A 60 6.27 6.63 12.24
C PHE A 60 5.55 6.08 13.47
N PRO A 61 6.27 5.68 14.54
CA PRO A 61 5.68 4.98 15.68
C PRO A 61 4.49 5.69 16.35
N ASN A 62 4.53 7.02 16.42
CA ASN A 62 3.48 7.84 17.05
C ASN A 62 2.17 7.85 16.26
N THR A 63 2.20 7.49 14.98
CA THR A 63 1.03 7.47 14.08
C THR A 63 0.84 6.09 13.45
N ASN A 64 1.42 5.04 14.04
CA ASN A 64 1.32 3.67 13.55
C ASN A 64 -0.10 3.13 13.82
N VAL A 65 -0.85 2.90 12.75
CA VAL A 65 -2.24 2.39 12.82
C VAL A 65 -2.40 1.05 12.11
N THR A 66 -1.45 0.64 11.27
CA THR A 66 -1.52 -0.64 10.55
C THR A 66 -0.65 -1.72 11.17
N ASN A 67 0.36 -1.34 11.96
CA ASN A 67 1.46 -2.20 12.36
C ASN A 67 2.04 -3.01 11.19
N ASP A 68 2.08 -2.41 10.01
CA ASP A 68 2.53 -3.06 8.78
C ASP A 68 1.70 -4.29 8.41
N ASP A 69 0.46 -4.41 8.88
CA ASP A 69 -0.43 -5.47 8.41
C ASP A 69 -0.76 -5.22 6.92
N PRO A 70 -0.47 -6.17 6.01
CA PRO A 70 -0.69 -5.96 4.58
C PRO A 70 -2.17 -5.72 4.21
N ILE A 71 -3.11 -6.28 4.98
CA ILE A 71 -4.55 -6.14 4.72
C ILE A 71 -5.03 -4.77 5.20
N LEU A 72 -4.62 -4.31 6.38
CA LEU A 72 -4.92 -2.95 6.85
C LEU A 72 -4.30 -1.90 5.91
N THR A 73 -3.05 -2.09 5.52
CA THR A 73 -2.35 -1.22 4.56
C THR A 73 -3.10 -1.17 3.22
N GLY A 74 -3.51 -2.33 2.70
CA GLY A 74 -4.28 -2.40 1.45
C GLY A 74 -5.68 -1.78 1.54
N LYS A 75 -6.32 -1.80 2.71
CA LYS A 75 -7.62 -1.12 2.91
C LYS A 75 -7.50 0.41 2.84
N ILE A 76 -6.43 0.98 3.40
CA ILE A 76 -6.17 2.42 3.27
C ILE A 76 -5.93 2.74 1.80
N ALA A 77 -5.12 1.94 1.11
CA ALA A 77 -4.85 2.15 -0.30
C ALA A 77 -6.10 2.06 -1.18
N LEU A 78 -6.96 1.09 -0.90
CA LEU A 78 -8.24 0.95 -1.58
C LEU A 78 -9.17 2.13 -1.31
N ALA A 79 -9.25 2.63 -0.07
CA ALA A 79 -10.11 3.77 0.28
C ALA A 79 -9.78 5.01 -0.56
N HIS A 80 -8.49 5.31 -0.74
CA HIS A 80 -8.04 6.41 -1.58
C HIS A 80 -8.34 6.20 -3.07
N LEU A 81 -8.19 4.98 -3.58
CA LEU A 81 -8.52 4.66 -4.97
C LEU A 81 -10.03 4.65 -5.26
N MET A 82 -10.88 4.52 -4.22
CA MET A 82 -12.32 4.75 -4.32
C MET A 82 -12.68 6.24 -4.48
N GLU A 83 -11.85 7.16 -3.98
CA GLU A 83 -12.07 8.60 -4.14
C GLU A 83 -11.74 9.04 -5.57
N PHE A 84 -10.58 8.61 -6.09
CA PHE A 84 -10.21 8.84 -7.49
C PHE A 84 -9.24 7.77 -8.00
N PRO A 85 -9.39 7.30 -9.26
CA PRO A 85 -8.68 6.11 -9.72
C PRO A 85 -7.17 6.28 -9.92
N ASP A 86 -6.67 7.52 -10.01
CA ASP A 86 -5.27 7.88 -10.21
C ASP A 86 -4.61 8.50 -8.97
N TYR A 87 -5.17 8.22 -7.78
CA TYR A 87 -4.78 8.83 -6.50
C TYR A 87 -3.27 8.88 -6.28
N TYR A 88 -2.59 7.73 -6.43
CA TYR A 88 -1.17 7.64 -6.11
C TYR A 88 -0.27 8.33 -7.14
N THR A 89 -0.73 8.47 -8.38
CA THR A 89 -0.04 9.32 -9.36
C THR A 89 -0.08 10.78 -8.93
N ARG A 90 -1.23 11.26 -8.46
CA ARG A 90 -1.40 12.65 -7.99
C ARG A 90 -0.64 12.90 -6.70
N LEU A 91 -0.73 11.99 -5.73
CA LEU A 91 -0.03 12.10 -4.46
C LEU A 91 1.49 12.16 -4.66
N LYS A 92 2.05 11.29 -5.51
CA LYS A 92 3.49 11.32 -5.84
C LYS A 92 3.95 12.70 -6.35
N LYS A 93 3.12 13.37 -7.16
CA LYS A 93 3.43 14.72 -7.64
C LYS A 93 3.43 15.72 -6.48
N LEU A 94 2.38 15.72 -5.66
CA LEU A 94 2.25 16.59 -4.49
C LEU A 94 3.43 16.43 -3.53
N GLU A 95 3.78 15.20 -3.18
CA GLU A 95 4.89 14.90 -2.26
C GLU A 95 6.25 15.31 -2.84
N SER A 96 6.44 15.14 -4.15
CA SER A 96 7.67 15.59 -4.83
C SER A 96 7.83 17.11 -4.76
N GLU A 97 6.74 17.85 -5.00
CA GLU A 97 6.71 19.31 -4.87
C GLU A 97 6.98 19.75 -3.43
N ALA A 98 6.33 19.12 -2.45
CA ALA A 98 6.56 19.39 -1.04
C ALA A 98 8.00 19.10 -0.61
N SER A 99 8.55 17.96 -1.01
CA SER A 99 9.94 17.58 -0.71
C SER A 99 10.94 18.58 -1.32
N ALA A 100 10.72 19.01 -2.56
CA ALA A 100 11.56 20.03 -3.19
C ALA A 100 11.51 21.36 -2.43
N TYR A 101 10.32 21.81 -2.01
CA TYR A 101 10.17 23.03 -1.22
C TYR A 101 10.95 22.95 0.10
N TRP A 102 10.71 21.91 0.90
CA TRP A 102 11.33 21.77 2.23
C TRP A 102 12.84 21.52 2.21
N LYS A 103 13.42 21.03 1.11
CA LYS A 103 14.90 20.93 0.95
C LYS A 103 15.58 22.28 0.76
N THR A 104 14.82 23.30 0.38
CA THR A 104 15.33 24.66 0.14
C THR A 104 15.06 25.61 1.32
N LYS A 105 14.46 25.10 2.40
CA LYS A 105 14.18 25.80 3.64
C LYS A 105 15.12 25.33 4.73
#